data_AF-A0A948Q9Q3-F1
#
_entry.id   AF-A0A948Q9Q3-F1
#
_cell.length_a   1.000
_cell.length_b   1.000
_cell.length_c   1.000
_cell.angle_alpha   90.00
_cell.angle_beta   90.00
_cell.angle_gamma   90.00
#
_symmetry.space_group_name_H-M   'P 1'
#
loop_
_entity.id
_entity.type
_entity.pdbx_description
1 polymer ?
#
loop_
_entity_poly.entity_id
_entity_poly.type
_entity_poly.pdbx_seq_one_letter_code
_entity_poly.pdbx_strand_id
1 'polypeptide(L)'
;MKNTNKKIMIMFLALIPLGILGCSEKRTVDNIDLPFINDPAVIGKWITVDFVKEPSLFKIGVKSFKGDLYLKELTFLPDGKTTKSWWTWTKGVLIHSGDKTASVYKIKEINKNEYMFLEWKSGDYTIRHKKPEYYILKKD
;
A
#
# COMPACT_ATOMS: atom_id res chain seq x y z
N MET A 1 -55.52 56.95 7.22
CA MET A 1 -54.91 57.04 8.56
C MET A 1 -54.91 55.64 9.18
N LYS A 2 -53.75 55.20 9.71
CA LYS A 2 -53.46 53.96 10.48
C LYS A 2 -53.19 52.66 9.70
N ASN A 3 -51.94 52.61 9.24
CA ASN A 3 -51.08 51.43 9.17
C ASN A 3 -50.81 50.90 10.60
N THR A 4 -51.02 49.60 10.87
CA THR A 4 -50.34 48.92 11.99
C THR A 4 -50.14 47.44 11.70
N ASN A 5 -48.91 47.09 11.33
CA ASN A 5 -48.32 45.76 11.46
C ASN A 5 -48.26 45.34 12.95
N LYS A 6 -48.70 44.11 13.27
CA LYS A 6 -48.34 43.40 14.51
C LYS A 6 -47.91 41.96 14.21
N LYS A 7 -46.60 41.83 14.03
CA LYS A 7 -45.70 40.78 14.55
C LYS A 7 -46.30 39.37 14.71
N ILE A 8 -46.11 38.54 13.69
CA ILE A 8 -46.03 37.08 13.87
C ILE A 8 -44.60 36.79 14.31
N MET A 9 -44.46 36.25 15.52
CA MET A 9 -43.19 35.85 16.11
C MET A 9 -43.28 34.37 16.48
N ILE A 10 -42.16 33.67 16.33
CA ILE A 10 -41.84 32.30 16.83
C ILE A 10 -42.33 31.21 15.84
N MET A 11 -41.49 30.32 15.29
CA MET A 11 -40.31 29.64 15.85
C MET A 11 -39.32 29.29 14.73
N PHE A 12 -38.03 29.48 15.00
CA PHE A 12 -36.94 29.17 14.08
C PHE A 12 -36.93 27.69 13.68
N LEU A 13 -36.79 27.45 12.36
CA LEU A 13 -36.30 26.20 11.81
C LEU A 13 -35.02 25.82 12.57
N ALA A 14 -35.00 24.62 13.16
CA ALA A 14 -33.74 23.99 13.48
C ALA A 14 -33.00 23.77 12.15
N LEU A 15 -31.93 24.54 11.92
CA LEU A 15 -30.85 24.14 11.03
C LEU A 15 -30.27 22.86 11.65
N ILE A 16 -30.78 21.71 11.21
CA ILE A 16 -29.96 20.51 11.22
C ILE A 16 -28.89 20.82 10.17
N PRO A 17 -27.59 20.92 10.51
CA PRO A 17 -26.58 20.78 9.49
C PRO A 17 -26.81 19.40 8.87
N LEU A 18 -27.43 19.38 7.67
CA LEU A 18 -27.45 18.20 6.83
C LEU A 18 -26.02 17.70 6.81
N GLY A 19 -25.88 16.44 7.20
CA GLY A 19 -24.68 15.90 7.78
C GLY A 19 -23.41 16.33 7.07
N ILE A 20 -22.33 16.38 7.84
CA ILE A 20 -21.00 16.11 7.32
C ILE A 20 -21.16 14.85 6.48
N LEU A 21 -21.26 15.05 5.16
CA LEU A 21 -21.12 14.01 4.17
C LEU A 21 -19.72 13.53 4.50
N GLY A 22 -19.64 12.36 5.15
CA GLY A 22 -18.40 11.64 5.29
C GLY A 22 -17.90 11.48 3.87
N CYS A 23 -17.02 12.38 3.44
CA CYS A 23 -16.32 12.25 2.18
C CYS A 23 -15.35 11.13 2.49
N SER A 24 -15.81 9.88 2.37
CA SER A 24 -14.89 8.75 2.32
C SER A 24 -14.09 8.99 1.05
N GLU A 25 -12.90 9.57 1.19
CA GLU A 25 -11.97 9.67 0.07
C GLU A 25 -11.81 8.27 -0.51
N LYS A 26 -12.09 8.15 -1.81
CA LYS A 26 -12.12 6.87 -2.51
C LYS A 26 -10.71 6.27 -2.43
N ARG A 27 -10.58 5.05 -1.90
CA ARG A 27 -9.28 4.37 -1.79
C ARG A 27 -8.58 4.27 -3.14
N THR A 28 -7.25 4.42 -3.13
CA THR A 28 -6.39 4.05 -4.28
C THR A 28 -6.42 2.54 -4.47
N VAL A 29 -6.70 2.08 -5.69
CA VAL A 29 -6.65 0.67 -6.09
C VAL A 29 -5.90 0.56 -7.42
N ASP A 30 -5.18 -0.54 -7.59
CA ASP A 30 -4.50 -0.88 -8.84
C ASP A 30 -5.34 -1.83 -9.70
N ASN A 31 -4.95 -1.98 -10.96
CA ASN A 31 -5.38 -3.14 -11.74
C ASN A 31 -4.64 -4.40 -11.26
N ILE A 32 -5.39 -5.40 -10.78
CA ILE A 32 -4.85 -6.69 -10.32
C ILE A 32 -5.25 -7.86 -11.23
N ASP A 33 -5.99 -7.59 -12.32
CA ASP A 33 -6.31 -8.58 -13.35
C ASP A 33 -5.10 -8.76 -14.28
N LEU A 34 -4.08 -9.46 -13.75
CA LEU A 34 -2.81 -9.70 -14.42
C LEU A 34 -2.70 -11.20 -14.74
N PRO A 35 -2.31 -11.57 -15.98
CA PRO A 35 -2.08 -12.97 -16.29
C PRO A 35 -0.89 -13.49 -15.49
N PHE A 36 -0.97 -14.76 -15.08
CA PHE A 36 0.14 -15.39 -14.40
C PHE A 36 1.29 -15.64 -15.39
N ILE A 37 2.46 -15.14 -15.03
CA ILE A 37 3.73 -15.37 -15.70
C ILE A 37 4.70 -15.85 -14.62
N ASN A 38 5.26 -17.03 -14.82
CA ASN A 38 6.22 -17.60 -13.88
C ASN A 38 7.52 -16.78 -13.84
N ASP A 39 8.09 -16.65 -12.65
CA ASP A 39 9.40 -16.03 -12.41
C ASP A 39 10.23 -16.93 -11.48
N PRO A 40 11.05 -17.84 -12.03
CA PRO A 40 11.85 -18.75 -11.22
C PRO A 40 12.77 -18.04 -10.22
N ALA A 41 13.20 -16.81 -10.52
CA ALA A 41 14.11 -16.05 -9.66
C ALA A 41 13.45 -15.61 -8.35
N VAL A 42 12.12 -15.38 -8.36
CA VAL A 42 11.39 -14.92 -7.17
C VAL A 42 11.13 -16.03 -6.16
N ILE A 43 11.09 -17.29 -6.61
CA ILE A 43 10.75 -18.44 -5.78
C ILE A 43 11.75 -18.59 -4.62
N GLY A 44 11.22 -18.87 -3.43
CA GLY A 44 12.00 -19.05 -2.21
C GLY A 44 11.69 -18.00 -1.16
N LYS A 45 12.50 -18.02 -0.10
CA LYS A 45 12.35 -17.17 1.08
C LYS A 45 13.20 -15.91 0.95
N TRP A 46 12.61 -14.78 1.33
CA TRP A 46 13.22 -13.47 1.33
C TRP A 46 13.09 -12.83 2.71
N ILE A 47 14.20 -12.37 3.27
CA ILE A 47 14.29 -11.76 4.59
C ILE A 47 14.43 -10.25 4.44
N THR A 48 13.60 -9.48 5.13
CA THR A 48 13.64 -8.01 5.07
C THR A 48 14.88 -7.49 5.78
N VAL A 49 15.69 -6.68 5.09
CA VAL A 49 16.93 -6.11 5.61
C VAL A 49 16.88 -4.59 5.79
N ASP A 50 16.02 -3.89 5.02
CA ASP A 50 15.85 -2.44 5.15
C ASP A 50 14.48 -1.97 4.63
N PHE A 51 14.17 -0.70 4.89
CA PHE A 51 13.02 0.01 4.32
C PHE A 51 13.44 1.42 3.93
N VAL A 52 13.28 1.77 2.66
CA VAL A 52 13.83 2.99 2.07
C VAL A 52 12.78 3.72 1.24
N LYS A 53 12.85 5.05 1.22
CA LYS A 53 11.90 5.87 0.43
C LYS A 53 12.01 5.64 -1.07
N GLU A 54 13.21 5.40 -1.55
CA GLU A 54 13.53 5.17 -2.96
C GLU A 54 14.60 4.08 -3.08
N PRO A 55 14.59 3.25 -4.14
CA PRO A 55 15.55 2.15 -4.29
C PRO A 55 17.01 2.59 -4.30
N SER A 56 17.30 3.81 -4.77
CA SER A 56 18.65 4.37 -4.84
C SER A 56 19.25 4.71 -3.48
N LEU A 57 18.43 4.78 -2.42
CA LEU A 57 18.88 5.08 -1.06
C LEU A 57 19.38 3.85 -0.31
N PHE A 58 19.15 2.64 -0.83
CA PHE A 58 19.64 1.41 -0.22
C PHE A 58 21.17 1.38 -0.20
N LYS A 59 21.75 1.17 0.98
CA LYS A 59 23.19 1.03 1.21
C LYS A 59 23.47 -0.26 1.96
N ILE A 60 24.31 -1.11 1.39
CA ILE A 60 24.69 -2.38 2.00
C ILE A 60 25.38 -2.13 3.34
N GLY A 61 25.03 -2.92 4.35
CA GLY A 61 25.62 -2.82 5.69
C GLY A 61 25.15 -1.62 6.51
N VAL A 62 24.30 -0.75 5.95
CA VAL A 62 23.73 0.41 6.65
C VAL A 62 22.22 0.26 6.70
N LYS A 63 21.68 0.04 7.90
CA LYS A 63 20.24 0.01 8.11
C LYS A 63 19.68 1.43 8.11
N SER A 64 18.95 1.79 7.05
CA SER A 64 18.33 3.11 6.88
C SER A 64 17.16 3.27 7.84
N PHE A 65 16.28 2.28 7.91
CA PHE A 65 15.10 2.32 8.79
C PHE A 65 15.45 1.95 10.23
N LYS A 66 15.15 2.84 11.17
CA LYS A 66 15.46 2.65 12.61
C LYS A 66 14.32 2.03 13.41
N GLY A 67 13.11 1.94 12.86
CA GLY A 67 11.95 1.35 13.53
C GLY A 67 11.81 -0.16 13.33
N ASP A 68 10.68 -0.68 13.81
CA ASP A 68 10.28 -2.06 13.58
C ASP A 68 9.66 -2.23 12.20
N LEU A 69 10.32 -3.06 11.37
CA LEU A 69 9.83 -3.43 10.05
C LEU A 69 8.55 -4.26 10.21
N TYR A 70 7.45 -3.87 9.55
CA TYR A 70 6.19 -4.61 9.61
C TYR A 70 6.29 -5.94 8.84
N LEU A 71 6.82 -5.87 7.61
CA LEU A 71 7.16 -7.06 6.85
C LEU A 71 8.53 -7.57 7.32
N LYS A 72 8.58 -8.77 7.89
CA LYS A 72 9.84 -9.40 8.32
C LYS A 72 10.40 -10.32 7.25
N GLU A 73 9.55 -11.09 6.61
CA GLU A 73 9.91 -12.05 5.56
C GLU A 73 8.73 -12.26 4.60
N LEU A 74 9.06 -12.72 3.40
CA LEU A 74 8.10 -13.09 2.37
C LEU A 74 8.62 -14.34 1.66
N THR A 75 7.76 -15.33 1.46
CA THR A 75 8.10 -16.55 0.74
C THR A 75 7.21 -16.69 -0.48
N PHE A 76 7.82 -16.73 -1.65
CA PHE A 76 7.15 -16.99 -2.93
C PHE A 76 7.19 -18.49 -3.21
N LEU A 77 6.02 -19.06 -3.46
CA LEU A 77 5.82 -20.45 -3.80
C LEU A 77 5.49 -20.57 -5.30
N PRO A 78 5.69 -21.75 -5.92
CA PRO A 78 5.25 -21.99 -7.29
C PRO A 78 3.77 -21.64 -7.54
N ASP A 79 3.42 -21.47 -8.81
CA ASP A 79 2.04 -21.23 -9.27
C ASP A 79 1.39 -19.96 -8.70
N GLY A 80 2.18 -18.89 -8.52
CA GLY A 80 1.67 -17.58 -8.13
C GLY A 80 1.24 -17.46 -6.67
N LYS A 81 1.66 -18.40 -5.81
CA LYS A 81 1.27 -18.45 -4.39
C LYS A 81 2.34 -17.86 -3.48
N THR A 82 1.94 -17.44 -2.28
CA THR A 82 2.87 -17.11 -1.19
C THR A 82 2.45 -17.85 0.08
N THR A 83 3.28 -17.80 1.13
CA THR A 83 2.90 -18.32 2.46
C THR A 83 1.79 -17.51 3.14
N LYS A 84 1.40 -16.35 2.59
CA LYS A 84 0.28 -15.53 3.06
C LYS A 84 -0.87 -15.62 2.05
N SER A 85 -2.02 -16.14 2.47
CA SER A 85 -3.14 -16.41 1.56
C SER A 85 -3.74 -15.16 0.89
N TRP A 86 -3.53 -13.97 1.47
CA TRP A 86 -3.96 -12.70 0.88
C TRP A 86 -3.00 -12.14 -0.19
N TRP A 87 -1.84 -12.78 -0.38
CA TRP A 87 -0.87 -12.42 -1.41
C TRP A 87 -0.70 -13.51 -2.45
N THR A 88 -0.78 -13.10 -3.70
CA THR A 88 -0.41 -13.88 -4.88
C THR A 88 0.65 -13.12 -5.67
N TRP A 89 1.22 -13.72 -6.71
CA TRP A 89 2.23 -13.05 -7.52
C TRP A 89 2.20 -13.49 -8.98
N THR A 90 2.69 -12.61 -9.84
CA THR A 90 3.11 -12.86 -11.22
C THR A 90 4.48 -12.21 -11.42
N LYS A 91 5.17 -12.48 -12.52
CA LYS A 91 6.50 -11.93 -12.77
C LYS A 91 6.53 -10.40 -12.58
N GLY A 92 7.37 -9.95 -11.65
CA GLY A 92 7.55 -8.54 -11.31
C GLY A 92 6.48 -7.89 -10.41
N VAL A 93 5.43 -8.62 -9.99
CA VAL A 93 4.34 -8.05 -9.18
C VAL A 93 3.89 -8.97 -8.04
N LEU A 94 3.79 -8.41 -6.83
CA LEU A 94 3.09 -8.99 -5.68
C LEU A 94 1.68 -8.38 -5.60
N ILE A 95 0.65 -9.22 -5.54
CA ILE A 95 -0.75 -8.81 -5.62
C ILE A 95 -1.41 -9.02 -4.26
N HIS A 96 -2.02 -7.96 -3.71
CA HIS A 96 -2.90 -8.04 -2.55
C HIS A 96 -4.37 -8.00 -2.98
N SER A 97 -5.09 -9.11 -2.87
CA SER A 97 -6.49 -9.19 -3.35
C SER A 97 -7.46 -8.32 -2.54
N GLY A 98 -7.28 -8.28 -1.22
CA GLY A 98 -8.10 -7.46 -0.31
C GLY A 98 -7.97 -5.95 -0.55
N ASP A 99 -6.74 -5.43 -0.48
CA ASP A 99 -6.43 -4.00 -0.71
C ASP A 99 -6.48 -3.60 -2.18
N LYS A 100 -6.57 -4.58 -3.10
CA LYS A 100 -6.55 -4.40 -4.55
C LYS A 100 -5.32 -3.63 -5.02
N THR A 101 -4.14 -4.04 -4.56
CA THR A 101 -2.87 -3.45 -4.94
C THR A 101 -1.98 -4.42 -5.71
N ALA A 102 -1.20 -3.87 -6.63
CA ALA A 102 -0.20 -4.54 -7.43
C ALA A 102 1.16 -3.89 -7.13
N SER A 103 1.90 -4.44 -6.18
CA SER A 103 3.21 -3.97 -5.75
C SER A 103 4.30 -4.48 -6.69
N VAL A 104 5.00 -3.56 -7.37
CA VAL A 104 6.11 -3.95 -8.25
C VAL A 104 7.30 -4.42 -7.42
N TYR A 105 7.97 -5.48 -7.86
CA TYR A 105 9.27 -5.88 -7.36
C TYR A 105 10.33 -5.94 -8.46
N LYS A 106 11.59 -5.69 -8.07
CA LYS A 106 12.77 -5.91 -8.92
C LYS A 106 13.81 -6.69 -8.15
N ILE A 107 14.34 -7.74 -8.76
CA ILE A 107 15.45 -8.54 -8.21
C ILE A 107 16.76 -8.03 -8.82
N LYS A 108 17.79 -7.87 -7.98
CA LYS A 108 19.14 -7.49 -8.39
C LYS A 108 20.17 -8.32 -7.65
N GLU A 109 21.21 -8.74 -8.35
CA GLU A 109 22.41 -9.26 -7.70
C GLU A 109 23.32 -8.09 -7.30
N ILE A 110 23.75 -8.08 -6.03
CA ILE A 110 24.70 -7.10 -5.50
C ILE A 110 25.67 -7.84 -4.58
N ASN A 111 26.97 -7.78 -4.86
CA ASN A 111 28.01 -8.49 -4.13
C ASN A 111 27.70 -9.99 -3.94
N LYS A 112 27.31 -10.69 -5.03
CA LYS A 112 26.95 -12.12 -5.04
C LYS A 112 25.75 -12.50 -4.17
N ASN A 113 24.93 -11.53 -3.77
CA ASN A 113 23.70 -11.75 -3.02
C ASN A 113 22.51 -11.21 -3.83
N GLU A 114 21.39 -11.94 -3.81
CA GLU A 114 20.16 -11.49 -4.45
C GLU A 114 19.35 -10.59 -3.51
N TYR A 115 18.94 -9.43 -4.01
CA TYR A 115 18.10 -8.46 -3.31
C TYR A 115 16.83 -8.17 -4.10
N MET A 116 15.70 -8.15 -3.40
CA MET A 116 14.41 -7.71 -3.89
C MET A 116 14.10 -6.30 -3.39
N PHE A 117 13.78 -5.42 -4.33
CA PHE A 117 13.25 -4.09 -4.08
C PHE A 117 11.74 -4.16 -4.32
N LEU A 118 10.96 -4.21 -3.24
CA LEU A 118 9.51 -4.41 -3.28
C LEU A 118 8.79 -3.11 -2.90
N GLU A 119 7.92 -2.61 -3.78
CA GLU A 119 7.01 -1.51 -3.43
C GLU A 119 6.08 -1.90 -2.29
N TRP A 120 6.01 -1.06 -1.27
CA TRP A 120 5.11 -1.23 -0.14
C TRP A 120 3.88 -0.35 -0.28
N LYS A 121 2.78 -0.96 -0.74
CA LYS A 121 1.48 -0.30 -0.93
C LYS A 121 0.55 -0.58 0.27
N SER A 122 0.80 0.12 1.38
CA SER A 122 0.01 0.04 2.61
C SER A 122 -1.15 1.05 2.62
N GLY A 123 -1.78 1.26 3.79
CA GLY A 123 -2.73 2.36 4.02
C GLY A 123 -2.17 3.75 3.69
N ASP A 124 -0.85 3.97 3.78
CA ASP A 124 -0.26 5.22 3.29
C ASP A 124 -0.48 5.42 1.78
N TYR A 125 -0.49 4.33 1.01
CA TYR A 125 -0.78 4.36 -0.42
C TYR A 125 -2.30 4.33 -0.71
N THR A 126 -3.03 3.38 -0.10
CA THR A 126 -4.44 3.14 -0.43
C THR A 126 -5.39 4.17 0.18
N ILE A 127 -5.06 4.75 1.34
CA ILE A 127 -5.95 5.67 2.07
C ILE A 127 -5.39 7.10 2.08
N ARG A 128 -4.07 7.26 2.21
CA ARG A 128 -3.44 8.59 2.33
C ARG A 128 -2.83 9.09 1.03
N HIS A 129 -3.02 8.36 -0.08
CA HIS A 129 -2.58 8.74 -1.42
C HIS A 129 -1.08 9.09 -1.54
N LYS A 130 -0.23 8.51 -0.69
CA LYS A 130 1.21 8.67 -0.76
C LYS A 130 1.81 7.73 -1.80
N LYS A 131 2.99 8.09 -2.30
CA LYS A 131 3.81 7.16 -3.11
C LYS A 131 4.28 5.99 -2.24
N PRO A 132 4.38 4.77 -2.80
CA PRO A 132 4.94 3.65 -2.07
C PRO A 132 6.42 3.88 -1.80
N GLU A 133 6.85 3.51 -0.60
CA GLU A 133 8.26 3.31 -0.24
C GLU A 133 8.62 1.83 -0.48
N TYR A 134 9.86 1.43 -0.22
CA TYR A 134 10.37 0.13 -0.65
C TYR A 134 10.90 -0.69 0.51
N TYR A 135 10.41 -1.92 0.63
CA TYR A 135 11.11 -2.95 1.39
C TYR A 135 12.27 -3.48 0.58
N ILE A 136 13.42 -3.62 1.24
CA ILE A 136 14.57 -4.32 0.72
C ILE A 136 14.61 -5.68 1.38
N LEU A 137 14.50 -6.74 0.58
CA LEU A 137 14.59 -8.10 1.05
C LEU A 137 15.83 -8.76 0.44
N LYS A 138 16.52 -9.58 1.21
CA LYS A 138 17.64 -10.41 0.77
C LYS A 138 17.14 -11.85 0.68
N LYS A 139 17.54 -12.59 -0.35
CA LYS A 139 17.23 -14.01 -0.44
C LYS A 139 17.97 -14.80 0.66
N ASP A 140 17.24 -15.72 1.31
CA ASP A 140 17.78 -16.65 2.34
C ASP A 140 18.57 -17.79 1.69
#